data_AF-A0A7Y2EPC5-F1
#
_entry.id   AF-A0A7Y2EPC5-F1
#
_cell.length_a   1.000
_cell.length_b   1.000
_cell.length_c   1.000
_cell.angle_alpha   90.00
_cell.angle_beta   90.00
_cell.angle_gamma   90.00
#
_symmetry.space_group_name_H-M   'P 1'
#
loop_
_entity.id
_entity.type
_entity.pdbx_description
1 polymer ?
#
loop_
_entity_poly.entity_id
_entity_poly.type
_entity_poly.pdbx_seq_one_letter_code
_entity_poly.pdbx_strand_id
1 'polypeptide(L)'
;ENHPELLLDRVDEGDSFNVIAAMSDQTRRDIAEYALQQNLTTLRNRVNELGVSEPLVQRQGSNRIVVELPGIQDTAEAKRILGKVANLEFRLVANLEAAPSEKQRFEYRSEDRAGMSEWLERDVIITGERVSNAQANFDQNGRPIVSISLDGEGGTLMSRTTRNNVKRRMGVLFIERKYRTRYETDAEGNEVIVKTPYDEKKLLTAPVIQEALGAQFQISGLDSPMEASELALMLRAGALAAPISFVEERTVGPSLGAENIRLGVKSVQIGLALVALFMVLYYRVFGLAAVIALSCNLVLLVAVMSVLGATLTLPGIAGIVLTVGMAVDANVLIFSRIREEVNNGLSPQMAIHAGFERAVATILDANFTTLIVALILYAVGTGPVKGFAVTLSVGIVTSMFTAILGTRALVNLVYGGRRVKSLAIGGVKPAS
;
A
#
# COMPACT_ATOMS: atom_id res chain seq x y z
N GLU A 1 -21.24 -32.65 13.94
CA GLU A 1 -19.95 -32.02 14.33
C GLU A 1 -19.50 -30.89 13.41
N ASN A 2 -19.87 -30.85 12.11
CA ASN A 2 -19.33 -29.85 11.18
C ASN A 2 -19.86 -28.40 11.31
N HIS A 3 -20.88 -28.13 12.12
CA HIS A 3 -21.47 -26.78 12.31
C HIS A 3 -21.98 -26.58 13.76
N PRO A 4 -21.10 -26.34 14.75
CA PRO A 4 -21.49 -26.11 16.14
C PRO A 4 -22.34 -24.85 16.36
N GLU A 5 -22.36 -23.94 15.40
CA GLU A 5 -23.11 -22.68 15.40
C GLU A 5 -24.62 -22.80 15.14
N LEU A 6 -25.10 -23.99 14.74
CA LEU A 6 -26.50 -24.23 14.40
C LEU A 6 -27.23 -24.93 15.56
N LEU A 7 -28.29 -24.31 16.06
CA LEU A 7 -29.28 -24.95 16.92
C LEU A 7 -30.17 -25.81 16.02
N LEU A 8 -30.11 -27.12 16.20
CA LEU A 8 -30.94 -28.07 15.46
C LEU A 8 -32.19 -28.37 16.30
N ASP A 9 -33.35 -28.04 15.76
CA ASP A 9 -34.64 -28.45 16.31
C ASP A 9 -35.31 -29.43 15.35
N ARG A 10 -35.84 -30.52 15.88
CA ARG A 10 -36.56 -31.51 15.05
C ARG A 10 -38.03 -31.14 15.07
N VAL A 11 -38.58 -30.85 13.89
CA VAL A 11 -40.00 -30.59 13.73
C VAL A 11 -40.59 -31.72 12.91
N ASP A 12 -41.28 -32.62 13.59
CA ASP A 12 -42.02 -33.71 12.95
C ASP A 12 -43.39 -33.17 12.50
N GLU A 13 -43.51 -32.80 11.22
CA GLU A 13 -44.78 -32.45 10.57
C GLU A 13 -45.18 -33.55 9.58
N GLY A 14 -46.19 -34.36 9.95
CA GLY A 14 -46.75 -35.41 9.10
C GLY A 14 -45.77 -36.55 8.77
N ASP A 15 -45.78 -37.00 7.51
CA ASP A 15 -44.96 -38.12 6.98
C ASP A 15 -43.56 -37.67 6.53
N SER A 16 -43.15 -36.43 6.83
CA SER A 16 -41.85 -35.85 6.47
C SER A 16 -41.04 -35.49 7.71
N PHE A 17 -39.82 -36.05 7.80
CA PHE A 17 -38.86 -35.71 8.84
C PHE A 17 -38.13 -34.41 8.47
N ASN A 18 -38.49 -33.30 9.12
CA ASN A 18 -37.84 -32.00 8.91
C ASN A 18 -36.93 -31.66 10.10
N VAL A 19 -35.74 -31.14 9.81
CA VAL A 19 -34.81 -30.60 10.80
C VAL A 19 -34.66 -29.11 10.53
N ILE A 20 -35.06 -28.28 11.49
CA ILE A 20 -34.91 -26.84 11.42
C ILE A 20 -33.59 -26.48 12.09
N ALA A 21 -32.66 -25.96 11.30
CA ALA A 21 -31.41 -25.39 11.80
C ALA A 21 -31.58 -23.87 11.95
N ALA A 22 -31.50 -23.36 13.18
CA ALA A 22 -31.54 -21.93 13.48
C ALA A 22 -30.20 -21.45 14.03
N MET A 23 -29.78 -20.25 13.63
CA MET A 23 -28.56 -19.62 14.12
C MET A 23 -28.94 -18.44 15.02
N SER A 24 -28.26 -18.29 16.16
CA SER A 24 -28.51 -17.16 17.06
C SER A 24 -28.15 -15.82 16.39
N ASP A 25 -28.85 -14.76 16.75
CA ASP A 25 -28.55 -13.41 16.23
C ASP A 25 -27.17 -12.89 16.65
N GLN A 26 -26.61 -13.43 17.75
CA GLN A 26 -25.24 -13.12 18.15
C GLN A 26 -24.24 -13.79 17.20
N THR A 27 -24.39 -15.09 16.96
CA THR A 27 -23.52 -15.85 16.06
C THR A 27 -23.56 -15.30 14.62
N ARG A 28 -24.74 -14.88 14.14
CA ARG A 28 -24.86 -14.21 12.84
C ARG A 28 -24.04 -12.93 12.77
N ARG A 29 -24.07 -12.11 13.82
CA ARG A 29 -23.28 -10.86 13.89
C ARG A 29 -21.79 -11.16 13.94
N ASP A 30 -21.37 -12.13 14.73
CA ASP A 30 -19.96 -12.50 14.86
C ASP A 30 -19.38 -13.05 13.54
N ILE A 31 -20.14 -13.90 12.83
CA ILE A 31 -19.77 -14.40 11.50
C ILE A 31 -19.70 -13.24 10.49
N ALA A 32 -20.68 -12.33 10.49
CA ALA A 32 -20.69 -11.19 9.58
C ALA A 32 -19.50 -10.24 9.84
N GLU A 33 -19.18 -9.99 11.11
CA GLU A 33 -18.05 -9.15 11.52
C GLU A 33 -16.71 -9.78 11.10
N TYR A 34 -16.55 -11.08 11.37
CA TYR A 34 -15.37 -11.84 10.94
C TYR A 34 -15.21 -11.79 9.41
N ALA A 35 -16.28 -12.07 8.66
CA ALA A 35 -16.24 -12.08 7.20
C ALA A 35 -15.88 -10.70 6.63
N LEU A 36 -16.42 -9.62 7.24
CA LEU A 36 -16.12 -8.25 6.84
C LEU A 36 -14.67 -7.87 7.12
N GLN A 37 -14.14 -8.21 8.30
CA GLN A 37 -12.77 -7.92 8.68
C GLN A 37 -11.75 -8.68 7.81
N GLN A 38 -12.05 -9.96 7.53
CA GLN A 38 -11.23 -10.79 6.65
C GLN A 38 -11.26 -10.23 5.22
N ASN A 39 -12.44 -9.93 4.68
CA ASN A 39 -12.57 -9.34 3.33
C ASN A 39 -11.89 -7.97 3.23
N LEU A 40 -11.94 -7.14 4.28
CA LEU A 40 -11.24 -5.86 4.32
C LEU A 40 -9.73 -6.04 4.22
N THR A 41 -9.18 -7.02 4.94
CA THR A 41 -7.74 -7.36 4.89
C THR A 41 -7.36 -7.86 3.50
N THR A 42 -8.13 -8.80 2.94
CA THR A 42 -7.94 -9.33 1.58
C THR A 42 -8.00 -8.22 0.53
N LEU A 43 -9.00 -7.33 0.58
CA LEU A 43 -9.11 -6.21 -0.35
C LEU A 43 -7.95 -5.24 -0.21
N ARG A 44 -7.53 -4.92 1.01
CA ARG A 44 -6.36 -4.05 1.23
C ARG A 44 -5.10 -4.63 0.57
N ASN A 45 -4.85 -5.94 0.73
CA ASN A 45 -3.73 -6.61 0.09
C ASN A 45 -3.85 -6.57 -1.43
N ARG A 46 -5.03 -6.90 -1.98
CA ARG A 46 -5.27 -6.85 -3.45
C ARG A 46 -5.03 -5.47 -4.03
N VAL A 47 -5.50 -4.44 -3.34
CA VAL A 47 -5.36 -3.07 -3.84
C VAL A 47 -3.90 -2.62 -3.81
N ASN A 48 -3.13 -2.96 -2.76
CA ASN A 48 -1.70 -2.65 -2.71
C ASN A 48 -0.92 -3.27 -3.89
N GLU A 49 -1.36 -4.45 -4.33
CA GLU A 49 -0.74 -5.17 -5.45
C GLU A 49 -1.11 -4.62 -6.82
N LEU A 50 -2.19 -3.81 -6.94
CA LEU A 50 -2.53 -3.11 -8.18
C LEU A 50 -1.53 -1.99 -8.52
N GLY A 51 -0.57 -1.69 -7.64
CA GLY A 51 0.43 -0.65 -7.85
C GLY A 51 -0.13 0.78 -7.80
N VAL A 52 -1.35 0.95 -7.27
CA VAL A 52 -1.98 2.27 -7.09
C VAL A 52 -1.31 3.03 -5.94
N SER A 53 -1.12 4.33 -6.12
CA SER A 53 -0.52 5.20 -5.11
C SER A 53 -1.57 5.63 -4.10
N GLU A 54 -1.51 5.11 -2.86
CA GLU A 54 -2.38 5.51 -1.74
C GLU A 54 -3.86 5.07 -1.85
N PRO A 55 -4.14 3.77 -1.94
CA PRO A 55 -5.51 3.29 -1.94
C PRO A 55 -6.21 3.45 -0.58
N LEU A 56 -7.49 3.79 -0.61
CA LEU A 56 -8.34 3.80 0.57
C LEU A 56 -9.21 2.54 0.61
N VAL A 57 -9.04 1.70 1.63
CA VAL A 57 -9.92 0.55 1.88
C VAL A 57 -10.47 0.64 3.30
N GLN A 58 -11.76 0.95 3.40
CA GLN A 58 -12.44 1.20 4.66
C GLN A 58 -13.78 0.50 4.74
N ARG A 59 -14.17 0.12 5.95
CA ARG A 59 -15.52 -0.38 6.25
C ARG A 59 -16.52 0.77 6.19
N GLN A 60 -17.68 0.53 5.58
CA GLN A 60 -18.82 1.43 5.58
C GLN A 60 -20.07 0.70 6.10
N GLY A 61 -20.46 1.00 7.34
CA GLY A 61 -21.59 0.32 7.98
C GLY A 61 -21.31 -1.15 8.28
N SER A 62 -22.36 -1.97 8.41
CA SER A 62 -22.24 -3.37 8.83
C SER A 62 -21.89 -4.36 7.71
N ASN A 63 -22.11 -4.00 6.44
CA ASN A 63 -22.02 -4.93 5.32
C ASN A 63 -21.40 -4.34 4.03
N ARG A 64 -20.75 -3.17 4.10
CA ARG A 64 -20.10 -2.56 2.92
C ARG A 64 -18.63 -2.23 3.20
N ILE A 65 -17.86 -2.24 2.12
CA ILE A 65 -16.46 -1.83 2.09
C ILE A 65 -16.34 -0.81 0.97
N VAL A 66 -15.80 0.37 1.29
CA VAL A 66 -15.47 1.42 0.32
C VAL A 66 -14.03 1.21 -0.10
N VAL A 67 -13.81 1.19 -1.41
CA VAL A 67 -12.49 1.08 -2.03
C VAL A 67 -12.30 2.27 -2.96
N GLU A 68 -11.29 3.09 -2.70
CA GLU A 68 -10.90 4.21 -3.56
C GLU A 68 -9.54 3.93 -4.18
N LEU A 69 -9.49 3.96 -5.51
CA LEU A 69 -8.32 3.64 -6.32
C LEU A 69 -7.86 4.89 -7.08
N PRO A 70 -6.98 5.71 -6.53
CA PRO A 70 -6.47 6.88 -7.23
C PRO A 70 -5.59 6.47 -8.43
N GLY A 71 -5.79 7.16 -9.56
CA GLY A 71 -4.92 7.02 -10.74
C GLY A 71 -5.15 5.77 -11.60
N ILE A 72 -6.18 4.97 -11.33
CA ILE A 72 -6.51 3.82 -12.17
C ILE A 72 -7.20 4.27 -13.46
N GLN A 73 -6.65 3.87 -14.61
CA GLN A 73 -7.22 4.19 -15.93
C GLN A 73 -8.24 3.13 -16.36
N ASP A 74 -7.95 1.85 -16.08
CA ASP A 74 -8.85 0.73 -16.39
C ASP A 74 -9.58 0.26 -15.11
N THR A 75 -10.79 0.77 -14.91
CA THR A 75 -11.64 0.35 -13.79
C THR A 75 -12.16 -1.08 -13.97
N ALA A 76 -12.23 -1.61 -15.19
CA ALA A 76 -12.70 -2.96 -15.45
C ALA A 76 -11.68 -4.01 -15.01
N GLU A 77 -10.39 -3.76 -15.25
CA GLU A 77 -9.31 -4.60 -14.74
C GLU A 77 -9.25 -4.60 -13.20
N ALA A 78 -9.36 -3.41 -12.59
CA ALA A 78 -9.42 -3.29 -11.14
C ALA A 78 -10.59 -4.09 -10.54
N LYS A 79 -11.79 -3.97 -11.13
CA LYS A 79 -12.97 -4.73 -10.72
C LYS A 79 -12.77 -6.24 -10.84
N ARG A 80 -12.13 -6.69 -11.92
CA ARG A 80 -11.85 -8.10 -12.17
C ARG A 80 -10.97 -8.67 -11.05
N ILE A 81 -9.93 -7.95 -10.65
CA ILE A 81 -8.99 -8.39 -9.62
C ILE A 81 -9.61 -8.32 -8.22
N LEU A 82 -10.33 -7.23 -7.92
CA LEU A 82 -10.93 -7.02 -6.59
C LEU A 82 -12.16 -7.89 -6.36
N GLY A 83 -13.00 -8.09 -7.38
CA GLY A 83 -14.27 -8.80 -7.29
C GLY A 83 -14.19 -10.30 -7.52
N LYS A 84 -13.09 -10.84 -8.09
CA LYS A 84 -12.95 -12.28 -8.28
C LYS A 84 -12.78 -13.00 -6.95
N VAL A 85 -13.76 -13.81 -6.58
CA VAL A 85 -13.63 -14.80 -5.51
C VAL A 85 -12.89 -15.99 -6.11
N ALA A 86 -11.57 -16.06 -5.90
CA ALA A 86 -10.75 -17.15 -6.38
C ALA A 86 -10.17 -17.88 -5.18
N ASN A 87 -10.61 -19.12 -4.98
CA ASN A 87 -10.01 -20.03 -3.99
C ASN A 87 -9.29 -21.15 -4.73
N LEU A 88 -8.16 -21.58 -4.18
CA LEU A 88 -7.48 -22.79 -4.63
C LEU A 88 -7.74 -23.93 -3.65
N GLU A 89 -7.91 -25.12 -4.20
CA GLU A 89 -7.89 -26.37 -3.44
C GLU A 89 -6.85 -27.29 -4.06
N PHE A 90 -6.03 -27.91 -3.20
CA PHE A 90 -5.06 -28.91 -3.61
C PHE A 90 -5.61 -30.28 -3.24
N ARG A 91 -5.70 -31.18 -4.22
CA ARG A 91 -6.28 -32.52 -4.04
C ARG A 91 -5.41 -33.57 -4.73
N LEU A 92 -5.42 -34.81 -4.26
CA LEU A 92 -4.74 -35.89 -4.97
C LEU A 92 -5.60 -36.33 -6.17
N VAL A 93 -4.94 -36.77 -7.24
CA VAL A 93 -5.60 -37.49 -8.33
C VAL A 93 -6.02 -38.85 -7.80
N ALA A 94 -7.29 -39.19 -8.00
CA ALA A 94 -7.89 -40.42 -7.52
C ALA A 94 -7.32 -41.63 -8.27
N ASN A 95 -7.11 -42.73 -7.56
CA ASN A 95 -6.75 -44.00 -8.17
C ASN A 95 -7.92 -44.52 -9.03
N LEU A 96 -7.61 -45.30 -10.08
CA LEU A 96 -8.64 -45.86 -10.96
C LEU A 96 -9.69 -46.68 -10.18
N GLU A 97 -9.24 -47.41 -9.17
CA GLU A 97 -10.04 -48.30 -8.32
C GLU A 97 -10.79 -47.60 -7.18
N ALA A 98 -10.57 -46.29 -6.97
CA ALA A 98 -11.22 -45.55 -5.88
C ALA A 98 -12.74 -45.54 -6.05
N ALA A 99 -13.47 -45.62 -4.93
CA ALA A 99 -14.92 -45.67 -4.93
C ALA A 99 -15.52 -44.39 -5.55
N PRO A 100 -16.65 -44.47 -6.29
CA PRO A 100 -17.30 -43.29 -6.87
C PRO A 100 -17.69 -42.22 -5.84
N SER A 101 -17.93 -42.62 -4.59
CA SER A 101 -18.19 -41.70 -3.47
C SER A 101 -16.97 -40.88 -3.07
N GLU A 102 -15.75 -41.37 -3.30
CA GLU A 102 -14.49 -40.76 -2.84
C GLU A 102 -13.82 -39.92 -3.93
N LYS A 103 -14.29 -40.00 -5.17
CA LYS A 103 -13.73 -39.27 -6.32
C LYS A 103 -14.74 -38.34 -6.99
N GLN A 104 -14.25 -37.28 -7.59
CA GLN A 104 -15.02 -36.32 -8.37
C GLN A 104 -14.25 -35.93 -9.63
N ARG A 105 -14.96 -35.84 -10.76
CA ARG A 105 -14.38 -35.46 -12.05
C ARG A 105 -14.38 -33.94 -12.22
N PHE A 106 -13.26 -33.38 -12.67
CA PHE A 106 -13.10 -31.96 -12.97
C PHE A 106 -12.48 -31.77 -14.35
N GLU A 107 -12.96 -30.78 -15.09
CA GLU A 107 -12.43 -30.40 -16.41
C GLU A 107 -11.27 -29.42 -16.27
N TYR A 108 -10.30 -29.49 -17.19
CA TYR A 108 -9.20 -28.52 -17.21
C TYR A 108 -9.69 -27.13 -17.61
N ARG A 109 -9.07 -26.09 -17.04
CA ARG A 109 -9.34 -24.69 -17.37
C ARG A 109 -8.73 -24.27 -18.72
N SER A 110 -7.55 -24.80 -19.03
CA SER A 110 -6.75 -24.46 -20.21
C SER A 110 -7.49 -24.77 -21.52
N GLU A 111 -7.40 -23.85 -22.49
CA GLU A 111 -7.97 -24.03 -23.82
C GLU A 111 -7.28 -25.17 -24.59
N ASP A 112 -5.97 -25.34 -24.39
CA ASP A 112 -5.18 -26.41 -25.02
C ASP A 112 -5.59 -27.81 -24.55
N ARG A 113 -6.21 -27.90 -23.36
CA ARG A 113 -6.74 -29.14 -22.77
C ARG A 113 -8.26 -29.14 -22.70
N ALA A 114 -8.94 -28.34 -23.54
CA ALA A 114 -10.39 -28.29 -23.58
C ALA A 114 -10.98 -29.69 -23.79
N GLY A 115 -11.94 -30.07 -22.92
CA GLY A 115 -12.59 -31.39 -22.93
C GLY A 115 -11.81 -32.51 -22.23
N MET A 116 -10.57 -32.27 -21.78
CA MET A 116 -9.88 -33.19 -20.88
C MET A 116 -10.42 -33.03 -19.46
N SER A 117 -10.49 -34.14 -18.72
CA SER A 117 -10.91 -34.16 -17.34
C SER A 117 -10.07 -35.12 -16.51
N GLU A 118 -9.97 -34.84 -15.22
CA GLU A 118 -9.24 -35.67 -14.27
C GLU A 118 -10.17 -36.03 -13.10
N TRP A 119 -9.98 -37.22 -12.54
CA TRP A 119 -10.65 -37.63 -11.32
C TRP A 119 -9.77 -37.26 -10.13
N LEU A 120 -10.29 -36.43 -9.23
CA LEU A 120 -9.61 -36.04 -8.00
C LEU A 120 -10.33 -36.65 -6.81
N GLU A 121 -9.58 -36.92 -5.75
CA GLU A 121 -10.16 -37.31 -4.47
C GLU A 121 -11.03 -36.17 -3.91
N ARG A 122 -12.03 -36.51 -3.10
CA ARG A 122 -12.86 -35.50 -2.43
C ARG A 122 -12.12 -34.79 -1.31
N ASP A 123 -11.14 -35.46 -0.71
CA ASP A 123 -10.34 -34.94 0.38
C ASP A 123 -9.44 -33.79 -0.11
N VAL A 124 -9.50 -32.68 0.64
CA VAL A 124 -8.71 -31.48 0.37
C VAL A 124 -7.43 -31.55 1.20
N ILE A 125 -6.28 -31.46 0.54
CA ILE A 125 -4.97 -31.43 1.20
C ILE A 125 -4.81 -30.09 1.91
N ILE A 126 -4.88 -29.00 1.15
CA ILE A 126 -4.83 -27.63 1.67
C ILE A 126 -5.68 -26.72 0.77
N THR A 127 -6.05 -25.55 1.31
CA THR A 127 -6.70 -24.47 0.59
C THR A 127 -5.73 -23.30 0.38
N GLY A 128 -6.06 -22.40 -0.55
CA GLY A 128 -5.31 -21.18 -0.80
C GLY A 128 -5.18 -20.23 0.39
N GLU A 129 -6.00 -20.38 1.44
CA GLU A 129 -5.91 -19.60 2.68
C GLU A 129 -4.60 -19.81 3.44
N ARG A 130 -3.95 -20.96 3.21
CA ARG A 130 -2.67 -21.31 3.85
C ARG A 130 -1.45 -20.87 3.06
N VAL A 131 -1.64 -20.06 2.02
CA VAL A 131 -0.56 -19.47 1.22
C VAL A 131 -0.11 -18.16 1.86
N SER A 132 1.16 -18.11 2.25
CA SER A 132 1.78 -16.92 2.83
C SER A 132 2.38 -16.00 1.76
N ASN A 133 2.87 -16.57 0.66
CA ASN A 133 3.42 -15.80 -0.47
C ASN A 133 3.28 -16.61 -1.77
N ALA A 134 3.17 -15.91 -2.90
CA ALA A 134 3.18 -16.51 -4.22
C ALA A 134 3.84 -15.56 -5.22
N GLN A 135 4.71 -16.07 -6.11
CA GLN A 135 5.42 -15.25 -7.09
C GLN A 135 5.42 -15.93 -8.46
N ALA A 136 5.07 -15.17 -9.50
CA ALA A 136 5.19 -15.63 -10.87
C ALA A 136 6.65 -15.53 -11.31
N ASN A 137 7.20 -16.62 -11.82
CA ASN A 137 8.57 -16.75 -12.30
C ASN A 137 8.57 -17.50 -13.64
N PHE A 138 9.76 -17.65 -14.22
CA PHE A 138 9.99 -18.50 -15.37
C PHE A 138 10.88 -19.67 -14.99
N ASP A 139 10.61 -20.85 -15.53
CA ASP A 139 11.51 -22.00 -15.43
C ASP A 139 12.73 -21.84 -16.35
N GLN A 140 13.68 -22.78 -16.27
CA GLN A 140 14.89 -22.77 -17.11
C GLN A 140 14.59 -22.88 -18.62
N ASN A 141 13.39 -23.31 -19.00
CA ASN A 141 12.94 -23.45 -20.38
C ASN A 141 12.08 -22.26 -20.84
N GLY A 142 11.98 -21.19 -20.03
CA GLY A 142 11.17 -20.01 -20.33
C GLY A 142 9.66 -20.21 -20.16
N ARG A 143 9.21 -21.28 -19.52
CA ARG A 143 7.78 -21.52 -19.24
C ARG A 143 7.36 -20.81 -17.95
N PRO A 144 6.16 -20.23 -17.89
CA PRO A 144 5.68 -19.55 -16.69
C PRO A 144 5.39 -20.56 -15.57
N ILE A 145 5.85 -20.23 -14.36
CA ILE A 145 5.63 -20.99 -13.13
C ILE A 145 5.18 -20.06 -12.01
N VAL A 146 4.49 -20.59 -11.01
CA VAL A 146 4.17 -19.86 -9.78
C VAL A 146 4.84 -20.55 -8.60
N SER A 147 5.79 -19.88 -7.97
CA SER A 147 6.41 -20.31 -6.73
C SER A 147 5.51 -19.96 -5.56
N ILE A 148 5.13 -20.94 -4.74
CA ILE A 148 4.22 -20.80 -3.61
C ILE A 148 4.98 -21.08 -2.31
N SER A 149 4.73 -20.25 -1.31
CA SER A 149 5.12 -20.45 0.08
C SER A 149 3.86 -20.58 0.94
N LEU A 150 3.81 -21.60 1.78
CA LEU A 150 2.74 -21.85 2.74
C LEU A 150 3.07 -21.28 4.12
N ASP A 151 2.08 -21.18 4.98
CA ASP A 151 2.28 -20.99 6.41
C ASP A 151 2.77 -22.30 7.09
N GLY A 152 3.08 -22.25 8.39
CA GLY A 152 3.63 -23.40 9.11
C GLY A 152 2.68 -24.60 9.16
N GLU A 153 1.37 -24.35 9.27
CA GLU A 153 0.34 -25.40 9.33
C GLU A 153 0.14 -26.04 7.95
N GLY A 154 -0.02 -25.23 6.90
CA GLY A 154 -0.15 -25.65 5.53
C GLY A 154 1.08 -26.43 5.04
N GLY A 155 2.28 -25.98 5.38
CA GLY A 155 3.53 -26.70 5.06
C GLY A 155 3.61 -28.07 5.72
N THR A 156 3.12 -28.21 6.96
CA THR A 156 3.08 -29.49 7.67
C THR A 156 2.07 -30.45 7.04
N LEU A 157 0.87 -29.95 6.71
CA LEU A 157 -0.19 -30.76 6.09
C LEU A 157 0.19 -31.21 4.68
N MET A 158 0.80 -30.31 3.90
CA MET A 158 1.35 -30.62 2.57
C MET A 158 2.46 -31.68 2.67
N SER A 159 3.41 -31.52 3.59
CA SER A 159 4.52 -32.46 3.75
C SER A 159 4.05 -33.85 4.20
N ARG A 160 3.14 -33.91 5.18
CA ARG A 160 2.56 -35.17 5.66
C ARG A 160 1.84 -35.91 4.56
N THR A 161 1.06 -35.21 3.75
CA THR A 161 0.29 -35.82 2.66
C THR A 161 1.20 -36.25 1.52
N THR A 162 2.11 -35.40 1.06
CA THR A 162 2.96 -35.71 -0.11
C THR A 162 4.03 -36.75 0.18
N ARG A 163 4.52 -36.88 1.42
CA ARG A 163 5.53 -37.89 1.82
C ARG A 163 5.12 -39.32 1.45
N ASN A 164 3.85 -39.67 1.61
CA ASN A 164 3.33 -41.01 1.30
C ASN A 164 2.77 -41.12 -0.13
N ASN A 165 2.77 -40.03 -0.88
CA ASN A 165 2.12 -39.91 -2.18
C ASN A 165 3.09 -39.47 -3.29
N VAL A 166 4.39 -39.71 -3.10
CA VAL A 166 5.41 -39.48 -4.14
C VAL A 166 5.10 -40.34 -5.37
N LYS A 167 5.33 -39.79 -6.57
CA LYS A 167 4.94 -40.32 -7.89
C LYS A 167 3.44 -40.29 -8.19
N ARG A 168 2.58 -39.91 -7.25
CA ARG A 168 1.16 -39.63 -7.55
C ARG A 168 1.01 -38.23 -8.12
N ARG A 169 -0.11 -37.98 -8.81
CA ARG A 169 -0.44 -36.66 -9.35
C ARG A 169 -1.25 -35.87 -8.33
N MET A 170 -1.02 -34.56 -8.28
CA MET A 170 -1.74 -33.62 -7.42
C MET A 170 -2.46 -32.59 -8.26
N GLY A 171 -3.78 -32.57 -8.20
CA GLY A 171 -4.62 -31.59 -8.88
C GLY A 171 -4.69 -30.28 -8.11
N VAL A 172 -4.55 -29.17 -8.82
CA VAL A 172 -4.81 -27.82 -8.30
C VAL A 172 -6.13 -27.33 -8.88
N LEU A 173 -7.18 -27.26 -8.06
CA LEU A 173 -8.47 -26.73 -8.47
C LEU A 173 -8.52 -25.22 -8.26
N PHE A 174 -8.99 -24.54 -9.29
CA PHE A 174 -9.43 -23.16 -9.23
C PHE A 174 -10.94 -23.10 -9.04
N ILE A 175 -11.37 -22.40 -8.01
CA ILE A 175 -12.78 -22.24 -7.65
C ILE A 175 -13.14 -20.79 -7.83
N GLU A 176 -14.03 -20.53 -8.78
CA GLU A 176 -14.58 -19.21 -9.07
C GLU A 176 -16.06 -19.19 -8.74
N ARG A 177 -16.49 -18.21 -7.93
CA ARG A 177 -17.91 -17.99 -7.70
C ARG A 177 -18.52 -17.16 -8.82
N LYS A 178 -19.49 -17.74 -9.52
CA LYS A 178 -20.27 -17.10 -10.60
C LYS A 178 -21.72 -16.91 -10.18
N TYR A 179 -22.47 -16.12 -10.94
CA TYR A 179 -23.89 -15.88 -10.68
C TYR A 179 -24.72 -16.33 -11.89
N ARG A 180 -25.84 -17.01 -11.64
CA ARG A 180 -26.90 -17.21 -12.63
C ARG A 180 -28.01 -16.22 -12.36
N THR A 181 -28.40 -15.50 -13.40
CA THR A 181 -29.54 -14.58 -13.33
C THR A 181 -30.80 -15.34 -13.69
N ARG A 182 -31.76 -15.37 -12.77
CA ARG A 182 -33.14 -15.83 -13.02
C ARG A 182 -34.07 -14.64 -12.82
N TYR A 183 -35.05 -14.52 -13.71
CA TYR A 183 -36.15 -13.57 -13.56
C TYR A 183 -37.26 -14.30 -12.82
N GLU A 184 -37.64 -13.78 -11.65
CA GLU A 184 -38.78 -14.28 -10.87
C GLU A 184 -39.82 -13.18 -10.76
N THR A 185 -41.10 -13.52 -10.88
CA THR A 185 -42.19 -12.57 -10.74
C THR A 185 -42.54 -12.44 -9.26
N ASP A 186 -42.50 -11.22 -8.71
CA ASP A 186 -42.95 -10.97 -7.34
C ASP A 186 -44.47 -11.13 -7.19
N ALA A 187 -44.97 -11.04 -5.95
CA ALA A 187 -46.40 -11.10 -5.64
C ALA A 187 -47.22 -9.94 -6.25
N GLU A 188 -46.55 -8.92 -6.78
CA GLU A 188 -47.11 -7.69 -7.36
C GLU A 188 -47.02 -7.69 -8.90
N GLY A 189 -46.52 -8.77 -9.52
CA GLY A 189 -46.42 -8.94 -10.97
C GLY A 189 -45.16 -8.34 -11.61
N ASN A 190 -44.18 -7.84 -10.84
CA ASN A 190 -42.95 -7.27 -11.38
C ASN A 190 -41.86 -8.34 -11.55
N GLU A 191 -41.08 -8.25 -12.63
CA GLU A 191 -39.91 -9.09 -12.82
C GLU A 191 -38.77 -8.65 -11.90
N VAL A 192 -38.48 -9.45 -10.89
CA VAL A 192 -37.34 -9.28 -9.99
C VAL A 192 -36.18 -10.13 -10.49
N ILE A 193 -35.01 -9.49 -10.61
CA ILE A 193 -33.76 -10.14 -10.99
C ILE A 193 -33.19 -10.88 -9.76
N VAL A 194 -33.34 -12.20 -9.72
CA VAL A 194 -32.75 -13.04 -8.68
C VAL A 194 -31.41 -13.59 -9.18
N LYS A 195 -30.32 -13.18 -8.52
CA LYS A 195 -28.96 -13.69 -8.79
C LYS A 195 -28.63 -14.84 -7.84
N THR A 196 -28.62 -16.06 -8.35
CA THR A 196 -28.21 -17.24 -7.56
C THR A 196 -26.70 -17.49 -7.73
N PRO A 197 -25.90 -17.43 -6.65
CA PRO A 197 -24.47 -17.76 -6.73
C PRO A 197 -24.26 -19.26 -6.95
N TYR A 198 -23.25 -19.63 -7.73
CA TYR A 198 -22.76 -21.01 -7.88
C TYR A 198 -21.24 -21.03 -7.98
N ASP A 199 -20.62 -22.09 -7.47
CA ASP A 199 -19.18 -22.30 -7.57
C ASP A 199 -18.85 -23.10 -8.83
N GLU A 200 -18.05 -22.50 -9.71
CA GLU A 200 -17.44 -23.19 -10.83
C GLU A 200 -16.04 -23.67 -10.40
N LYS A 201 -15.83 -24.98 -10.41
CA LYS A 201 -14.55 -25.61 -10.09
C LYS A 201 -13.91 -26.11 -11.37
N LYS A 202 -12.72 -25.58 -11.71
CA LYS A 202 -11.92 -26.03 -12.85
C LYS A 202 -10.54 -26.46 -12.41
N LEU A 203 -10.00 -27.50 -13.04
CA LEU A 203 -8.64 -27.99 -12.78
C LEU A 203 -7.62 -27.12 -13.53
N LEU A 204 -6.68 -26.52 -12.82
CA LEU A 204 -5.59 -25.78 -13.47
C LEU A 204 -4.58 -26.76 -14.06
N THR A 205 -4.01 -27.58 -13.20
CA THR A 205 -2.96 -28.52 -13.55
C THR A 205 -2.97 -29.71 -12.60
N ALA A 206 -2.38 -30.83 -13.04
CA ALA A 206 -2.23 -32.03 -12.23
C ALA A 206 -0.82 -32.63 -12.38
N PRO A 207 0.23 -31.92 -11.90
CA PRO A 207 1.61 -32.38 -11.97
C PRO A 207 1.84 -33.62 -11.10
N VAL A 208 2.90 -34.36 -11.43
CA VAL A 208 3.40 -35.49 -10.64
C VAL A 208 4.20 -34.95 -9.45
N ILE A 209 3.91 -35.46 -8.25
CA ILE A 209 4.70 -35.21 -7.03
C ILE A 209 6.04 -35.94 -7.18
N GLN A 210 7.13 -35.19 -7.39
CA GLN A 210 8.47 -35.77 -7.56
C GLN A 210 9.13 -36.11 -6.22
N GLU A 211 8.89 -35.29 -5.20
CA GLU A 211 9.42 -35.43 -3.85
C GLU A 211 8.39 -34.94 -2.82
N ALA A 212 8.64 -35.21 -1.53
CA ALA A 212 7.80 -34.70 -0.46
C ALA A 212 7.86 -33.16 -0.45
N LEU A 213 6.74 -32.51 -0.71
CA LEU A 213 6.65 -31.05 -0.79
C LEU A 213 6.60 -30.47 0.62
N GLY A 214 7.51 -29.54 0.92
CA GLY A 214 7.51 -28.81 2.18
C GLY A 214 6.56 -27.62 2.17
N ALA A 215 6.94 -26.55 2.87
CA ALA A 215 6.22 -25.29 2.84
C ALA A 215 6.41 -24.51 1.52
N GLN A 216 7.36 -24.90 0.66
CA GLN A 216 7.62 -24.22 -0.61
C GLN A 216 7.55 -25.22 -1.77
N PHE A 217 6.83 -24.85 -2.83
CA PHE A 217 6.72 -25.65 -4.05
C PHE A 217 6.34 -24.77 -5.24
N GLN A 218 6.41 -25.32 -6.46
CA GLN A 218 6.12 -24.59 -7.70
C GLN A 218 4.94 -25.23 -8.44
N ILE A 219 4.05 -24.39 -8.96
CA ILE A 219 3.00 -24.78 -9.91
C ILE A 219 3.51 -24.52 -11.33
N SER A 220 3.46 -25.56 -12.17
CA SER A 220 3.87 -25.51 -13.57
C SER A 220 2.73 -25.94 -14.51
N GLY A 221 2.90 -25.64 -15.80
CA GLY A 221 1.90 -25.93 -16.83
C GLY A 221 0.79 -24.88 -16.90
N LEU A 222 1.15 -23.61 -16.70
CA LEU A 222 0.29 -22.44 -16.95
C LEU A 222 0.43 -22.01 -18.41
N ASP A 223 -0.63 -21.50 -19.01
CA ASP A 223 -0.69 -21.26 -20.45
C ASP A 223 0.00 -19.97 -20.85
N SER A 224 0.00 -18.96 -19.96
CA SER A 224 0.59 -17.65 -20.23
C SER A 224 1.28 -17.01 -19.03
N PRO A 225 2.26 -16.11 -19.24
CA PRO A 225 2.85 -15.32 -18.17
C PRO A 225 1.83 -14.44 -17.43
N MET A 226 0.81 -13.95 -18.15
CA MET A 226 -0.27 -13.15 -17.58
C MET A 226 -1.11 -13.97 -16.59
N GLU A 227 -1.46 -15.20 -16.95
CA GLU A 227 -2.20 -16.12 -16.08
C GLU A 227 -1.38 -16.46 -14.81
N ALA A 228 -0.07 -16.68 -14.95
CA ALA A 228 0.80 -16.91 -13.79
C ALA A 228 0.83 -15.70 -12.84
N SER A 229 0.90 -14.49 -13.39
CA SER A 229 0.84 -13.25 -12.60
C SER A 229 -0.51 -13.10 -11.91
N GLU A 230 -1.62 -13.34 -12.61
CA GLU A 230 -2.98 -13.29 -12.05
C GLU A 230 -3.15 -14.32 -10.92
N LEU A 231 -2.69 -15.56 -11.12
CA LEU A 231 -2.75 -16.61 -10.11
C LEU A 231 -1.91 -16.27 -8.88
N ALA A 232 -0.67 -15.80 -9.08
CA ALA A 232 0.21 -15.39 -7.99
C ALA A 232 -0.39 -14.23 -7.18
N LEU A 233 -1.01 -13.26 -7.87
CA LEU A 233 -1.73 -12.16 -7.24
C LEU A 233 -2.90 -12.66 -6.39
N MET A 234 -3.75 -13.53 -6.93
CA MET A 234 -4.89 -14.10 -6.21
C MET A 234 -4.46 -14.88 -4.96
N LEU A 235 -3.33 -15.59 -5.05
CA LEU A 235 -2.77 -16.35 -3.94
C LEU A 235 -2.18 -15.47 -2.83
N ARG A 236 -1.43 -14.41 -3.17
CA ARG A 236 -0.92 -13.45 -2.18
C ARG A 236 -2.03 -12.65 -1.52
N ALA A 237 -3.04 -12.30 -2.31
CA ALA A 237 -4.20 -11.55 -1.85
C ALA A 237 -5.01 -12.29 -0.78
N GLY A 238 -5.01 -13.62 -0.82
CA GLY A 238 -5.82 -14.46 0.05
C GLY A 238 -7.27 -14.64 -0.43
N ALA A 239 -7.93 -15.62 0.18
CA ALA A 239 -9.35 -15.91 -0.04
C ALA A 239 -10.24 -14.81 0.54
N LEU A 240 -11.42 -14.64 -0.06
CA LEU A 240 -12.51 -13.86 0.53
C LEU A 240 -13.33 -14.79 1.44
N ALA A 241 -13.61 -14.36 2.67
CA ALA A 241 -14.44 -15.11 3.61
C ALA A 241 -15.91 -15.18 3.15
N ALA A 242 -16.38 -14.12 2.47
CA ALA A 242 -17.71 -14.06 1.89
C ALA A 242 -17.66 -13.41 0.50
N PRO A 243 -18.53 -13.81 -0.44
CA PRO A 243 -18.61 -13.17 -1.74
C PRO A 243 -19.00 -11.71 -1.62
N ILE A 244 -18.40 -10.86 -2.44
CA ILE A 244 -18.69 -9.43 -2.50
C ILE A 244 -19.34 -9.08 -3.83
N SER A 245 -20.17 -8.05 -3.82
CA SER A 245 -20.76 -7.48 -5.04
C SER A 245 -20.59 -5.96 -5.03
N PHE A 246 -20.45 -5.37 -6.21
CA PHE A 246 -20.33 -3.92 -6.35
C PHE A 246 -21.72 -3.28 -6.22
N VAL A 247 -21.91 -2.46 -5.19
CA VAL A 247 -23.18 -1.79 -4.89
C VAL A 247 -23.27 -0.42 -5.57
N GLU A 248 -22.19 0.36 -5.50
CA GLU A 248 -22.11 1.71 -6.08
C GLU A 248 -20.70 1.93 -6.65
N GLU A 249 -20.61 2.64 -7.75
CA GLU A 249 -19.35 3.02 -8.41
C GLU A 249 -19.34 4.52 -8.67
N ARG A 250 -18.23 5.17 -8.31
CA ARG A 250 -17.94 6.55 -8.70
C ARG A 250 -16.50 6.65 -9.16
N THR A 251 -16.31 7.06 -10.40
CA THR A 251 -14.98 7.37 -10.93
C THR A 251 -14.66 8.82 -10.63
N VAL A 252 -13.71 9.07 -9.74
CA VAL A 252 -13.16 10.41 -9.52
C VAL A 252 -12.15 10.67 -10.65
N GLY A 253 -12.47 11.63 -11.52
CA GLY A 253 -11.63 11.93 -12.68
C GLY A 253 -10.23 12.44 -12.30
N PRO A 254 -9.20 12.20 -13.14
CA PRO A 254 -7.83 12.70 -12.94
C PRO A 254 -7.73 14.22 -12.74
N SER A 255 -8.75 14.98 -13.17
CA SER A 255 -8.81 16.43 -13.09
C SER A 255 -8.80 16.97 -11.65
N LEU A 256 -9.47 16.31 -10.71
CA LEU A 256 -9.53 16.78 -9.31
C LEU A 256 -8.16 16.65 -8.61
N GLY A 257 -7.43 15.56 -8.88
CA GLY A 257 -6.06 15.38 -8.38
C GLY A 257 -5.08 16.40 -8.98
N ALA A 258 -5.14 16.59 -10.29
CA ALA A 258 -4.30 17.59 -10.98
C ALA A 258 -4.57 19.02 -10.49
N GLU A 259 -5.83 19.35 -10.20
CA GLU A 259 -6.21 20.64 -9.65
C GLU A 259 -5.63 20.86 -8.25
N ASN A 260 -5.72 19.86 -7.36
CA ASN A 260 -5.14 19.92 -6.03
C ASN A 260 -3.61 20.11 -6.06
N ILE A 261 -2.90 19.40 -6.95
CA ILE A 261 -1.45 19.58 -7.13
C ILE A 261 -1.13 20.99 -7.63
N ARG A 262 -1.87 21.48 -8.64
CA ARG A 262 -1.69 22.83 -9.19
C ARG A 262 -1.90 23.91 -8.14
N LEU A 263 -2.95 23.80 -7.33
CA LEU A 263 -3.23 24.72 -6.22
C LEU A 263 -2.15 24.64 -5.13
N GLY A 264 -1.67 23.43 -4.82
CA GLY A 264 -0.57 23.21 -3.87
C GLY A 264 0.73 23.88 -4.32
N VAL A 265 1.16 23.64 -5.56
CA VAL A 265 2.35 24.28 -6.14
C VAL A 265 2.22 25.80 -6.17
N LYS A 266 1.05 26.32 -6.56
CA LYS A 266 0.79 27.78 -6.55
C LYS A 266 0.89 28.37 -5.14
N SER A 267 0.40 27.64 -4.13
CA SER A 267 0.49 28.05 -2.73
C SER A 267 1.94 28.12 -2.24
N VAL A 268 2.77 27.13 -2.60
CA VAL A 268 4.21 27.14 -2.32
C VAL A 268 4.90 28.34 -2.97
N GLN A 269 4.61 28.61 -4.24
CA GLN A 269 5.21 29.73 -4.98
C GLN A 269 4.86 31.10 -4.36
N ILE A 270 3.58 31.31 -4.00
CA ILE A 270 3.14 32.55 -3.35
C ILE A 270 3.78 32.69 -1.97
N GLY A 271 3.78 31.62 -1.17
CA GLY A 271 4.41 31.60 0.16
C GLY A 271 5.91 31.91 0.09
N LEU A 272 6.63 31.28 -0.84
CA LEU A 272 8.05 31.53 -1.07
C LEU A 272 8.31 32.98 -1.47
N ALA A 273 7.49 33.56 -2.36
CA ALA A 273 7.65 34.95 -2.79
C ALA A 273 7.45 35.94 -1.62
N LEU A 274 6.44 35.73 -0.77
CA LEU A 274 6.19 36.56 0.41
C LEU A 274 7.33 36.47 1.42
N VAL A 275 7.82 35.26 1.68
CA VAL A 275 8.94 35.05 2.61
C VAL A 275 10.22 35.66 2.05
N ALA A 276 10.51 35.48 0.76
CA ALA A 276 11.67 36.09 0.13
C ALA A 276 11.63 37.63 0.20
N LEU A 277 10.46 38.22 -0.06
CA LEU A 277 10.24 39.66 0.06
C LEU A 277 10.50 40.13 1.49
N PHE A 278 9.94 39.45 2.50
CA PHE A 278 10.18 39.77 3.91
C PHE A 278 11.66 39.70 4.28
N MET A 279 12.36 38.63 3.86
CA MET A 279 13.78 38.44 4.16
C MET A 279 14.63 39.56 3.55
N VAL A 280 14.39 39.93 2.29
CA VAL A 280 15.12 41.02 1.62
C VAL A 280 14.82 42.37 2.27
N LEU A 281 13.56 42.67 2.62
CA LEU A 281 13.20 43.94 3.25
C LEU A 281 13.79 44.09 4.66
N TYR A 282 13.72 43.04 5.48
CA TYR A 282 14.14 43.11 6.88
C TYR A 282 15.65 42.89 7.06
N TYR A 283 16.25 41.93 6.35
CA TYR A 283 17.66 41.55 6.48
C TYR A 283 18.57 42.08 5.37
N ARG A 284 18.03 42.79 4.37
CA ARG A 284 18.80 43.43 3.27
C ARG A 284 19.75 42.44 2.58
N VAL A 285 21.07 42.65 2.71
CA VAL A 285 22.11 41.83 2.05
C VAL A 285 22.12 40.40 2.61
N PHE A 286 21.96 40.25 3.93
CA PHE A 286 21.79 38.94 4.56
C PHE A 286 20.49 38.26 4.10
N GLY A 287 19.45 39.07 3.89
CA GLY A 287 18.19 38.62 3.30
C GLY A 287 18.37 38.02 1.91
N LEU A 288 19.14 38.67 1.05
CA LEU A 288 19.43 38.17 -0.30
C LEU A 288 20.20 36.84 -0.25
N ALA A 289 21.20 36.72 0.64
CA ALA A 289 21.93 35.47 0.84
C ALA A 289 20.99 34.33 1.30
N ALA A 290 20.06 34.62 2.21
CA ALA A 290 19.07 33.65 2.66
C ALA A 290 18.10 33.22 1.54
N VAL A 291 17.68 34.14 0.67
CA VAL A 291 16.82 33.79 -0.48
C VAL A 291 17.53 32.87 -1.47
N ILE A 292 18.82 33.12 -1.73
CA ILE A 292 19.64 32.24 -2.58
C ILE A 292 19.78 30.85 -1.94
N ALA A 293 20.10 30.79 -0.64
CA ALA A 293 20.20 29.54 0.10
C ALA A 293 18.87 28.76 0.11
N LEU A 294 17.75 29.45 0.31
CA LEU A 294 16.41 28.87 0.29
C LEU A 294 16.04 28.32 -1.09
N SER A 295 16.39 29.05 -2.16
CA SER A 295 16.18 28.59 -3.54
C SER A 295 17.00 27.33 -3.84
N CYS A 296 18.26 27.32 -3.40
CA CYS A 296 19.13 26.14 -3.49
C CYS A 296 18.56 24.95 -2.70
N ASN A 297 18.02 25.19 -1.50
CA ASN A 297 17.37 24.16 -0.69
C ASN A 297 16.19 23.53 -1.42
N LEU A 298 15.32 24.33 -2.04
CA LEU A 298 14.17 23.81 -2.77
C LEU A 298 14.60 22.96 -3.98
N VAL A 299 15.63 23.39 -4.71
CA VAL A 299 16.20 22.62 -5.82
C VAL A 299 16.77 21.29 -5.33
N LEU A 300 17.54 21.29 -4.24
CA LEU A 300 18.10 20.09 -3.64
C LEU A 300 17.02 19.13 -3.15
N LEU A 301 15.98 19.64 -2.49
CA LEU A 301 14.85 18.84 -2.03
C LEU A 301 14.18 18.11 -3.21
N VAL A 302 13.84 18.84 -4.27
CA VAL A 302 13.20 18.24 -5.46
C VAL A 302 14.14 17.24 -6.14
N ALA A 303 15.43 17.54 -6.24
CA ALA A 303 16.42 16.64 -6.83
C ALA A 303 16.53 15.32 -6.04
N VAL A 304 16.63 15.38 -4.72
CA VAL A 304 16.73 14.19 -3.87
C VAL A 304 15.44 13.37 -3.92
N MET A 305 14.28 14.02 -3.87
CA MET A 305 12.98 13.34 -4.02
C MET A 305 12.87 12.60 -5.35
N SER A 306 13.37 13.21 -6.43
CA SER A 306 13.40 12.59 -7.75
C SER A 306 14.32 11.38 -7.82
N VAL A 307 15.49 11.43 -7.17
CA VAL A 307 16.45 10.31 -7.14
C VAL A 307 15.90 9.13 -6.33
N LEU A 308 15.16 9.41 -5.25
CA LEU A 308 14.55 8.37 -4.40
C LEU A 308 13.26 7.77 -5.00
N GLY A 309 12.76 8.31 -6.12
CA GLY A 309 11.48 7.90 -6.70
C GLY A 309 10.28 8.20 -5.79
N ALA A 310 10.40 9.17 -4.89
CA ALA A 310 9.36 9.50 -3.94
C ALA A 310 8.21 10.26 -4.62
N THR A 311 6.97 9.81 -4.40
CA THR A 311 5.78 10.42 -5.01
C THR A 311 5.44 11.75 -4.34
N LEU A 312 5.24 12.80 -5.16
CA LEU A 312 4.79 14.10 -4.67
C LEU A 312 3.27 14.12 -4.49
N THR A 313 2.82 13.87 -3.26
CA THR A 313 1.40 13.87 -2.89
C THR A 313 0.99 15.17 -2.19
N LEU A 314 -0.30 15.40 -1.96
CA LEU A 314 -0.77 16.65 -1.31
C LEU A 314 -0.19 16.81 0.11
N PRO A 315 -0.13 15.77 0.95
CA PRO A 315 0.64 15.83 2.19
C PRO A 315 2.14 16.03 1.95
N GLY A 316 2.72 15.42 0.92
CA GLY A 316 4.10 15.72 0.50
C GLY A 316 4.33 17.22 0.26
N ILE A 317 3.42 17.89 -0.47
CA ILE A 317 3.48 19.35 -0.68
C ILE A 317 3.39 20.11 0.64
N ALA A 318 2.54 19.69 1.59
CA ALA A 318 2.51 20.28 2.93
C ALA A 318 3.86 20.12 3.66
N GLY A 319 4.54 18.99 3.47
CA GLY A 319 5.92 18.77 3.93
C GLY A 319 6.92 19.76 3.31
N ILE A 320 6.79 20.06 2.01
CA ILE A 320 7.60 21.10 1.35
C ILE A 320 7.33 22.47 1.98
N VAL A 321 6.06 22.84 2.20
CA VAL A 321 5.72 24.12 2.84
C VAL A 321 6.33 24.24 4.24
N LEU A 322 6.21 23.16 5.05
CA LEU A 322 6.77 23.13 6.40
C LEU A 322 8.30 23.24 6.39
N THR A 323 8.97 22.53 5.48
CA THR A 323 10.44 22.56 5.37
C THR A 323 10.97 23.90 4.86
N VAL A 324 10.24 24.59 3.97
CA VAL A 324 10.54 25.97 3.58
C VAL A 324 10.47 26.91 4.78
N GLY A 325 9.46 26.77 5.64
CA GLY A 325 9.34 27.55 6.88
C GLY A 325 10.52 27.33 7.82
N MET A 326 10.89 26.08 8.07
CA MET A 326 12.04 25.73 8.93
C MET A 326 13.38 26.20 8.35
N ALA A 327 13.56 26.13 7.03
CA ALA A 327 14.76 26.63 6.36
C ALA A 327 14.94 28.15 6.53
N VAL A 328 13.84 28.89 6.58
CA VAL A 328 13.86 30.33 6.83
C VAL A 328 14.18 30.61 8.30
N ASP A 329 13.56 29.87 9.21
CA ASP A 329 13.81 30.00 10.67
C ASP A 329 15.28 29.78 11.03
N ALA A 330 15.92 28.77 10.45
CA ALA A 330 17.36 28.53 10.63
C ALA A 330 18.22 29.74 10.23
N ASN A 331 17.90 30.37 9.09
CA ASN A 331 18.60 31.59 8.64
C ASN A 331 18.31 32.78 9.56
N VAL A 332 17.06 32.94 10.01
CA VAL A 332 16.66 34.00 10.96
C VAL A 332 17.41 33.87 12.29
N LEU A 333 17.57 32.65 12.81
CA LEU A 333 18.28 32.36 14.06
C LEU A 333 19.78 32.66 13.95
N ILE A 334 20.40 32.32 12.83
CA ILE A 334 21.79 32.71 12.55
C ILE A 334 21.91 34.24 12.54
N PHE A 335 21.03 34.92 11.82
CA PHE A 335 21.09 36.38 11.67
C PHE A 335 20.81 37.13 12.97
N SER A 336 19.90 36.63 13.80
CA SER A 336 19.63 37.19 15.12
C SER A 336 20.82 37.00 16.05
N ARG A 337 21.46 35.83 16.03
CA ARG A 337 22.67 35.56 16.83
C ARG A 337 23.84 36.45 16.41
N ILE A 338 24.08 36.61 15.11
CA ILE A 338 25.11 37.53 14.60
C ILE A 338 24.83 38.96 15.09
N ARG A 339 23.56 39.41 15.03
CA ARG A 339 23.17 40.75 15.49
C ARG A 339 23.39 40.94 17.00
N GLU A 340 23.08 39.92 17.80
CA GLU A 340 23.33 39.92 19.24
C GLU A 340 24.82 40.09 19.55
N GLU A 341 25.68 39.33 18.86
CA GLU A 341 27.14 39.40 19.03
C GLU A 341 27.73 40.76 18.60
N VAL A 342 27.18 41.38 17.55
CA VAL A 342 27.56 42.75 17.14
C VAL A 342 27.17 43.77 18.21
N ASN A 343 25.96 43.65 18.78
CA ASN A 343 25.49 44.54 19.84
C ASN A 343 26.28 44.37 21.15
N ASN A 344 26.84 43.18 21.37
CA ASN A 344 27.75 42.91 22.49
C ASN A 344 29.18 43.46 22.26
N GLY A 345 29.41 44.20 21.16
CA GLY A 345 30.67 44.90 20.89
C GLY A 345 31.72 44.08 20.13
N LEU A 346 31.38 42.88 19.64
CA LEU A 346 32.30 42.11 18.81
C LEU A 346 32.46 42.76 17.42
N SER A 347 33.66 42.64 16.86
CA SER A 347 33.91 43.08 15.49
C SER A 347 33.01 42.33 14.51
N PRO A 348 32.56 42.95 13.40
CA PRO A 348 31.67 42.32 12.43
C PRO A 348 32.09 40.91 11.96
N GLN A 349 33.38 40.68 11.75
CA GLN A 349 33.91 39.37 11.34
C GLN A 349 33.85 38.33 12.46
N MET A 350 34.20 38.73 13.68
CA MET A 350 34.11 37.85 14.84
C MET A 350 32.67 37.52 15.21
N ALA A 351 31.76 38.49 15.08
CA ALA A 351 30.34 38.29 15.33
C ALA A 351 29.71 37.32 14.33
N ILE A 352 30.12 37.34 13.06
CA ILE A 352 29.71 36.33 12.07
C ILE A 352 30.18 34.94 12.49
N HIS A 353 31.48 34.80 12.82
CA HIS A 353 32.04 33.51 13.23
C HIS A 353 31.36 32.95 14.50
N ALA A 354 31.26 33.75 15.56
CA ALA A 354 30.62 33.37 16.82
C ALA A 354 29.12 33.10 16.65
N GLY A 355 28.45 33.89 15.81
CA GLY A 355 27.03 33.72 15.48
C GLY A 355 26.74 32.39 14.80
N PHE A 356 27.52 32.01 13.79
CA PHE A 356 27.38 30.70 13.14
C PHE A 356 27.72 29.55 14.08
N GLU A 357 28.81 29.63 14.85
CA GLU A 357 29.22 28.57 15.76
C GLU A 357 28.15 28.25 16.81
N ARG A 358 27.55 29.27 17.43
CA ARG A 358 26.47 29.09 18.41
C ARG A 358 25.15 28.66 17.76
N ALA A 359 24.80 29.23 16.61
CA ALA A 359 23.55 28.91 15.93
C ALA A 359 23.52 27.47 15.43
N VAL A 360 24.65 26.90 14.99
CA VAL A 360 24.75 25.52 14.51
C VAL A 360 24.26 24.52 15.55
N ALA A 361 24.67 24.66 16.82
CA ALA A 361 24.22 23.76 17.88
C ALA A 361 22.70 23.82 18.08
N THR A 362 22.12 25.02 18.15
CA THR A 362 20.67 25.19 18.32
C THR A 362 19.87 24.66 17.11
N ILE A 363 20.36 24.88 15.90
CA ILE A 363 19.74 24.38 14.66
C ILE A 363 19.80 22.86 14.61
N LEU A 364 20.93 22.26 14.98
CA LEU A 364 21.11 20.82 15.03
C LEU A 364 20.13 20.20 16.03
N ASP A 365 20.05 20.73 17.26
CA ASP A 365 19.18 20.19 18.31
C ASP A 365 17.70 20.24 17.93
N ALA A 366 17.25 21.38 17.38
CA ALA A 366 15.86 21.55 16.94
C ALA A 366 15.51 20.59 15.80
N ASN A 367 16.34 20.52 14.75
CA ASN A 367 16.06 19.69 13.58
C ASN A 367 16.23 18.19 13.84
N PHE A 368 17.16 17.80 14.72
CA PHE A 368 17.36 16.39 15.07
C PHE A 368 16.11 15.81 15.74
N THR A 369 15.48 16.57 16.62
CA THR A 369 14.21 16.18 17.25
C THR A 369 13.11 15.99 16.19
N THR A 370 13.00 16.90 15.23
CA THR A 370 12.03 16.79 14.13
C THR A 370 12.34 15.63 13.19
N LEU A 371 13.61 15.32 12.95
CA LEU A 371 14.04 14.19 12.14
C LEU A 371 13.64 12.85 12.78
N ILE A 372 13.74 12.74 14.11
CA ILE A 372 13.24 11.57 14.84
C ILE A 372 11.74 11.40 14.63
N VAL A 373 10.96 12.48 14.73
CA VAL A 373 9.51 12.44 14.46
C VAL A 373 9.23 11.99 13.04
N ALA A 374 9.96 12.54 12.05
CA ALA A 374 9.81 12.15 10.66
C ALA A 374 10.14 10.66 10.42
N LEU A 375 11.18 10.13 11.08
CA LEU A 375 11.53 8.71 11.03
C LEU A 375 10.45 7.82 11.63
N ILE A 376 9.87 8.22 12.77
CA ILE A 376 8.74 7.50 13.40
C ILE A 376 7.53 7.51 12.47
N LEU A 377 7.19 8.67 11.88
CA LEU A 377 6.10 8.78 10.91
C LEU A 377 6.34 7.93 9.66
N TYR A 378 7.59 7.78 9.22
CA TYR A 378 7.93 6.90 8.10
C TYR A 378 7.79 5.41 8.46
N ALA A 379 8.24 5.02 9.66
CA ALA A 379 8.20 3.63 10.12
C ALA A 379 6.78 3.14 10.41
N VAL A 380 5.96 3.98 11.06
CA VAL A 380 4.62 3.61 11.55
C VAL A 380 3.50 4.14 10.67
N GLY A 381 3.71 5.24 9.95
CA GLY A 381 2.70 5.86 9.10
C GLY A 381 2.31 4.97 7.92
N THR A 382 1.14 5.23 7.34
CA THR A 382 0.64 4.54 6.14
C THR A 382 0.30 5.55 5.06
N GLY A 383 0.48 5.14 3.79
CA GLY A 383 0.17 5.94 2.60
C GLY A 383 0.65 7.40 2.68
N PRO A 384 -0.26 8.39 2.81
CA PRO A 384 0.10 9.81 2.75
C PRO A 384 1.01 10.30 3.87
N VAL A 385 0.95 9.67 5.04
CA VAL A 385 1.82 10.02 6.18
C VAL A 385 3.28 9.65 5.89
N LYS A 386 3.52 8.55 5.16
CA LYS A 386 4.87 8.18 4.73
C LYS A 386 5.41 9.17 3.70
N GLY A 387 4.60 9.59 2.72
CA GLY A 387 4.99 10.60 1.74
C GLY A 387 5.35 11.94 2.38
N PHE A 388 4.56 12.38 3.35
CA PHE A 388 4.87 13.54 4.19
C PHE A 388 6.18 13.36 4.96
N ALA A 389 6.36 12.20 5.60
CA ALA A 389 7.54 11.89 6.40
C ALA A 389 8.85 11.89 5.57
N VAL A 390 8.84 11.32 4.36
CA VAL A 390 9.99 11.34 3.45
C VAL A 390 10.33 12.77 3.06
N THR A 391 9.33 13.55 2.65
CA THR A 391 9.53 14.94 2.25
C THR A 391 10.05 15.80 3.39
N LEU A 392 9.54 15.60 4.61
CA LEU A 392 9.98 16.28 5.81
C LEU A 392 11.44 15.91 6.15
N SER A 393 11.79 14.63 6.13
CA SER A 393 13.13 14.15 6.46
C SER A 393 14.18 14.68 5.50
N VAL A 394 13.91 14.57 4.19
CA VAL A 394 14.79 15.09 3.13
C VAL A 394 14.92 16.61 3.28
N GLY A 395 13.80 17.31 3.45
CA GLY A 395 13.80 18.77 3.55
C GLY A 395 14.54 19.30 4.79
N ILE A 396 14.50 18.58 5.92
CA ILE A 396 15.30 18.93 7.11
C ILE A 396 16.79 18.81 6.81
N VAL A 397 17.22 17.68 6.23
CA VAL A 397 18.64 17.43 5.94
C VAL A 397 19.18 18.44 4.92
N THR A 398 18.45 18.70 3.84
CA THR A 398 18.85 19.69 2.82
C THR A 398 18.81 21.12 3.39
N SER A 399 17.85 21.43 4.25
CA SER A 399 17.73 22.74 4.92
C SER A 399 18.93 23.00 5.83
N MET A 400 19.29 22.04 6.67
CA MET A 400 20.45 22.17 7.55
C MET A 400 21.74 22.36 6.75
N PHE A 401 21.93 21.57 5.69
CA PHE A 401 23.07 21.70 4.80
C PHE A 401 23.16 23.11 4.18
N THR A 402 22.05 23.60 3.62
CA THR A 402 22.01 24.91 2.96
C THR A 402 22.14 26.08 3.93
N ALA A 403 21.54 26.00 5.12
CA ALA A 403 21.65 27.06 6.13
C ALA A 403 23.04 27.13 6.77
N ILE A 404 23.63 25.97 7.13
CA ILE A 404 24.91 25.92 7.85
C ILE A 404 26.09 26.17 6.90
N LEU A 405 26.11 25.52 5.74
CA LEU A 405 27.22 25.61 4.79
C LEU A 405 26.95 26.64 3.70
N GLY A 406 25.77 26.61 3.10
CA GLY A 406 25.41 27.49 1.99
C GLY A 406 25.37 28.97 2.40
N THR A 407 24.59 29.31 3.42
CA THR A 407 24.49 30.71 3.90
C THR A 407 25.83 31.20 4.45
N ARG A 408 26.59 30.35 5.15
CA ARG A 408 27.95 30.70 5.63
C ARG A 408 28.90 31.01 4.48
N ALA A 409 28.91 30.18 3.44
CA ALA A 409 29.74 30.40 2.25
C ALA A 409 29.37 31.71 1.54
N LEU A 410 28.07 32.00 1.38
CA LEU A 410 27.60 33.25 0.77
C LEU A 410 27.95 34.48 1.61
N VAL A 411 27.73 34.44 2.92
CA VAL A 411 28.07 35.55 3.82
C VAL A 411 29.58 35.79 3.83
N ASN A 412 30.39 34.72 3.89
CA ASN A 412 31.85 34.83 3.80
C ASN A 412 32.33 35.29 2.43
N LEU A 413 31.63 35.00 1.33
CA LEU A 413 31.97 35.51 0.01
C LEU A 413 31.74 37.03 -0.08
N VAL A 414 30.66 37.53 0.50
CA VAL A 414 30.30 38.96 0.46
C VAL A 414 31.11 39.79 1.45
N TYR A 415 31.36 39.25 2.65
CA TYR A 415 32.00 39.98 3.75
C TYR A 415 33.44 39.53 4.05
N GLY A 416 33.91 38.39 3.54
CA GLY A 416 35.24 37.86 3.80
C GLY A 416 36.35 38.79 3.28
N GLY A 417 37.36 39.02 4.12
CA GLY A 417 38.55 39.80 3.78
C GLY A 417 38.35 41.33 3.70
N ARG A 418 37.12 41.85 3.90
CA ARG A 418 36.84 43.29 3.87
C ARG A 418 36.73 43.87 5.29
N ARG A 419 37.40 45.00 5.55
CA ARG A 419 37.22 45.80 6.79
C ARG A 419 35.88 46.53 6.72
N VAL A 420 34.82 45.86 7.13
CA VAL A 420 33.47 46.42 7.11
C VAL A 420 33.20 47.14 8.43
N LYS A 421 32.89 48.44 8.37
CA LYS A 421 32.60 49.27 9.55
C LYS A 421 31.18 49.08 10.09
N SER A 422 30.25 48.57 9.28
CA SER A 422 28.87 48.29 9.69
C SER A 422 28.26 47.12 8.90
N LEU A 423 27.54 46.24 9.59
CA LEU A 423 26.80 45.16 8.94
C LEU A 423 25.43 45.68 8.48
N ALA A 424 25.09 45.44 7.21
CA ALA A 424 23.77 45.71 6.68
C ALA A 424 22.78 44.60 7.08
N ILE A 425 22.71 44.31 8.38
CA ILE A 425 21.75 43.43 9.02
C ILE A 425 20.80 44.36 9.79
N GLY A 426 19.49 44.32 9.53
CA GLY A 426 18.54 45.29 10.10
C GLY A 426 18.66 45.40 11.64
N GLY A 427 18.36 46.54 12.25
CA GLY A 427 18.29 46.67 13.70
C GLY A 427 19.61 46.81 14.48
N VAL A 428 20.75 47.02 13.82
CA VAL A 428 22.00 47.40 14.50
C VAL A 428 22.01 48.92 14.73
N LYS A 429 22.15 49.38 15.98
CA LYS A 429 22.31 50.81 16.29
C LYS A 429 23.64 51.29 15.70
N PRO A 430 23.69 52.45 15.01
CA PRO A 430 24.96 53.00 14.54
C PRO A 430 25.88 53.24 15.75
N ALA A 431 27.11 52.75 15.67
CA ALA A 431 28.13 53.04 16.66
C ALA A 431 28.34 54.56 16.70
N SER A 432 28.07 55.15 17.87
CA SER A 432 28.34 56.56 18.20
C SER A 432 29.83 56.82 18.29
#